data_AF-A0A397UNM4-F1
#
_entry.id   AF-A0A397UNM4-F1
#
_cell.length_a   1.000
_cell.length_b   1.000
_cell.length_c   1.000
_cell.angle_alpha   90.00
_cell.angle_beta   90.00
_cell.angle_gamma   90.00
#
_symmetry.space_group_name_H-M   'P 1'
#
loop_
_entity.id
_entity.type
_entity.pdbx_description
1 polymer ?
#
loop_
_entity_poly.entity_id
_entity_poly.type
_entity_poly.pdbx_seq_one_letter_code
_entity_poly.pdbx_strand_id
1 'polypeptide(L)'
;MDKIITSDTFTAEDIKFLAEYELITIEPFFRADTFSLSGIEYGPFTPPIKTNVPIWVALTLKSQKLCKIISPSWLTVENLTILLDSETKETRFSAVPFYYAEISRMLLQSAEDDLKSPGELRMLLQQLKEKRENKIRIGLANLEPIPHKINNISAREIHIMRPTFVMVFDSLRRIQETTLKKSSGQNLSETTRRTVDIMSSQNIDDLMDIEGEIADYGEFMTYD
;
A
#
# COMPACT_ATOMS: atom_id res chain seq x y z
N MET A 1 -6.48 22.10 -22.53
CA MET A 1 -5.21 22.05 -21.81
C MET A 1 -5.47 21.43 -20.45
N ASP A 2 -5.27 20.15 -20.16
CA ASP A 2 -4.99 18.96 -20.95
C ASP A 2 -5.81 17.85 -20.29
N LYS A 3 -6.26 16.87 -21.08
CA LYS A 3 -6.80 15.63 -20.52
C LYS A 3 -5.67 15.01 -19.69
N ILE A 4 -5.72 15.18 -18.37
CA ILE A 4 -4.90 14.39 -17.45
C ILE A 4 -5.25 12.94 -17.79
N ILE A 5 -4.25 12.29 -18.36
CA ILE A 5 -4.30 10.96 -18.93
C ILE A 5 -4.85 9.99 -17.87
N THR A 6 -6.05 9.48 -18.08
CA THR A 6 -6.66 8.40 -17.29
C THR A 6 -6.07 7.03 -17.71
N SER A 7 -4.75 6.90 -17.86
CA SER A 7 -4.10 5.63 -18.26
C SER A 7 -3.58 4.79 -17.09
N ASP A 8 -3.46 5.37 -15.89
CA ASP A 8 -2.70 4.75 -14.79
C ASP A 8 -3.58 4.22 -13.65
N THR A 9 -4.84 3.88 -13.93
CA THR A 9 -5.71 3.24 -12.93
C THR A 9 -5.52 1.73 -12.94
N PHE A 10 -4.56 1.27 -12.13
CA PHE A 10 -4.36 -0.15 -11.82
C PHE A 10 -5.66 -0.77 -11.26
N THR A 11 -6.19 -1.78 -11.94
CA THR A 11 -7.53 -2.35 -11.69
C THR A 11 -7.48 -3.62 -10.82
N ALA A 12 -8.65 -4.06 -10.36
CA ALA A 12 -8.77 -5.33 -9.65
C ALA A 12 -8.40 -6.55 -10.52
N GLU A 13 -8.61 -6.47 -11.84
CA GLU A 13 -8.22 -7.56 -12.75
C GLU A 13 -6.70 -7.58 -12.92
N ASP A 14 -6.03 -6.43 -12.90
CA ASP A 14 -4.56 -6.38 -12.94
C ASP A 14 -3.94 -7.03 -11.71
N ILE A 15 -4.52 -6.85 -10.51
CA ILE A 15 -4.07 -7.55 -9.29
C ILE A 15 -4.22 -9.05 -9.45
N LYS A 16 -5.36 -9.50 -9.97
CA LYS A 16 -5.62 -10.92 -10.19
C LYS A 16 -4.66 -11.49 -11.24
N PHE A 17 -4.39 -10.77 -12.33
CA PHE A 17 -3.38 -11.12 -13.32
C PHE A 17 -1.97 -11.23 -12.70
N LEU A 18 -1.58 -10.33 -11.80
CA LEU A 18 -0.31 -10.46 -11.07
C LEU A 18 -0.31 -11.67 -10.12
N ALA A 19 -1.42 -11.93 -9.43
CA ALA A 19 -1.57 -13.06 -8.54
C ALA A 19 -1.47 -14.41 -9.28
N GLU A 20 -1.77 -14.46 -10.58
CA GLU A 20 -1.69 -15.68 -11.39
C GLU A 20 -0.26 -16.23 -11.54
N TYR A 21 0.76 -15.40 -11.34
CA TYR A 21 2.18 -15.81 -11.36
C TYR A 21 2.65 -16.50 -10.08
N GLU A 22 1.87 -16.43 -9.01
CA GLU A 22 2.19 -17.12 -7.76
C GLU A 22 2.20 -18.63 -7.96
N LEU A 23 3.11 -19.30 -7.25
CA LEU A 23 3.27 -20.75 -7.36
C LEU A 23 2.28 -21.47 -6.46
N ILE A 24 1.64 -22.50 -7.02
CA ILE A 24 0.78 -23.43 -6.30
C ILE A 24 1.17 -24.88 -6.60
N THR A 25 0.97 -25.74 -5.61
CA THR A 25 1.25 -27.15 -5.73
C THR A 25 0.07 -27.88 -6.37
N ILE A 26 0.36 -28.69 -7.38
CA ILE A 26 -0.61 -29.57 -8.05
C ILE A 26 -0.14 -31.02 -8.02
N GLU A 27 -1.09 -31.93 -8.16
CA GLU A 27 -0.86 -33.35 -8.42
C GLU A 27 -1.36 -33.67 -9.84
N PRO A 28 -0.47 -33.89 -10.82
CA PRO A 28 -0.84 -34.15 -12.20
C PRO A 28 -1.32 -35.60 -12.40
N PHE A 29 -2.19 -35.81 -13.39
CA PHE A 29 -2.71 -37.12 -13.81
C PHE A 29 -2.11 -37.62 -15.13
N PHE A 30 -1.22 -36.83 -15.73
CA PHE A 30 -0.53 -37.15 -16.98
C PHE A 30 0.98 -37.20 -16.79
N ARG A 31 1.66 -37.87 -17.72
CA ARG A 31 3.11 -37.87 -17.82
C ARG A 31 3.56 -36.88 -18.88
N ALA A 32 4.47 -35.98 -18.53
CA ALA A 32 5.16 -35.10 -19.46
C ALA A 32 6.53 -34.71 -18.91
N ASP A 33 7.47 -34.49 -19.82
CA ASP A 33 8.79 -33.98 -19.49
C ASP A 33 8.71 -32.52 -19.00
N THR A 34 9.83 -32.03 -18.47
CA THR A 34 9.99 -30.64 -18.08
C THR A 34 9.80 -29.71 -19.28
N PHE A 35 9.11 -28.60 -19.08
CA PHE A 35 9.07 -27.51 -20.04
C PHE A 35 9.56 -26.20 -19.40
N SER A 36 10.20 -25.34 -20.18
CA SER A 36 10.68 -24.03 -19.72
C SER A 36 9.76 -22.91 -20.20
N LEU A 37 9.35 -22.03 -19.29
CA LEU A 37 8.65 -20.78 -19.61
C LEU A 37 9.34 -19.61 -18.91
N SER A 38 9.66 -18.56 -19.67
CA SER A 38 10.30 -17.35 -19.15
C SER A 38 11.59 -17.61 -18.36
N GLY A 39 12.33 -18.68 -18.72
CA GLY A 39 13.55 -19.10 -18.04
C GLY A 39 13.35 -19.91 -16.75
N ILE A 40 12.11 -20.26 -16.41
CA ILE A 40 11.77 -21.12 -15.28
C ILE A 40 11.33 -22.48 -15.82
N GLU A 41 11.93 -23.56 -15.31
CA GLU A 41 11.55 -24.92 -15.65
C GLU A 41 10.44 -25.43 -14.73
N TYR A 42 9.41 -26.01 -15.35
CA TYR A 42 8.28 -26.64 -14.65
C TYR A 42 8.21 -28.12 -15.01
N GLY A 43 7.92 -28.96 -14.02
CA GLY A 43 7.91 -30.41 -14.16
C GLY A 43 9.14 -31.08 -13.55
N PRO A 44 9.39 -32.37 -13.85
CA PRO A 44 8.59 -33.24 -14.73
C PRO A 44 7.20 -33.54 -14.14
N PHE A 45 6.19 -33.65 -15.01
CA PHE A 45 4.84 -34.02 -14.60
C PHE A 45 4.74 -35.54 -14.59
N THR A 46 4.71 -36.14 -13.40
CA THR A 46 4.56 -37.59 -13.27
C THR A 46 3.58 -37.90 -12.15
N PRO A 47 2.49 -38.65 -12.38
CA PRO A 47 1.57 -39.01 -11.31
C PRO A 47 2.23 -40.03 -10.37
N PRO A 48 2.04 -39.95 -9.04
CA PRO A 48 1.32 -38.94 -8.24
C PRO A 48 2.26 -37.90 -7.58
N ILE A 49 3.32 -37.48 -8.29
CA ILE A 49 4.33 -36.57 -7.75
C ILE A 49 3.83 -35.14 -7.76
N LYS A 50 3.84 -34.50 -6.59
CA LYS A 50 3.44 -33.10 -6.43
C LYS A 50 4.44 -32.18 -7.11
N THR A 51 3.95 -31.22 -7.89
CA THR A 51 4.78 -30.27 -8.64
C THR A 51 4.27 -28.85 -8.41
N ASN A 52 5.19 -27.89 -8.30
CA ASN A 52 4.84 -26.47 -8.20
C ASN A 52 4.76 -25.87 -9.60
N VAL A 53 3.65 -25.20 -9.88
CA VAL A 53 3.42 -24.48 -11.13
C VAL A 53 2.75 -23.15 -10.83
N PRO A 54 2.82 -22.15 -11.73
CA PRO A 54 2.07 -20.92 -11.59
C PRO A 54 0.58 -21.20 -11.57
N ILE A 55 -0.19 -20.35 -10.89
CA ILE A 55 -1.65 -20.52 -10.77
C ILE A 55 -2.32 -20.57 -12.14
N TRP A 56 -1.93 -19.74 -13.11
CA TRP A 56 -2.54 -19.80 -14.45
C TRP A 56 -2.35 -21.16 -15.14
N VAL A 57 -1.21 -21.84 -14.93
CA VAL A 57 -0.95 -23.20 -15.42
C VAL A 57 -1.86 -24.19 -14.68
N ALA A 58 -1.88 -24.11 -13.34
CA ALA A 58 -2.70 -24.98 -12.51
C ALA A 58 -4.18 -24.91 -12.90
N LEU A 59 -4.72 -23.71 -13.09
CA LEU A 59 -6.11 -23.48 -13.48
C LEU A 59 -6.41 -24.02 -14.89
N THR A 60 -5.48 -23.85 -15.83
CA THR A 60 -5.60 -24.39 -17.19
C THR A 60 -5.65 -25.91 -17.16
N LEU A 61 -4.71 -26.56 -16.46
CA LEU A 61 -4.69 -28.02 -16.30
C LEU A 61 -5.93 -28.54 -15.57
N LYS A 62 -6.42 -27.80 -14.56
CA LYS A 62 -7.65 -28.14 -13.83
C LYS A 62 -8.88 -28.09 -14.73
N SER A 63 -9.00 -27.08 -15.59
CA SER A 63 -10.12 -26.98 -16.56
C SER A 63 -10.16 -28.15 -17.55
N GLN A 64 -8.98 -28.71 -17.86
CA GLN A 64 -8.82 -29.89 -18.71
C GLN A 64 -8.91 -31.22 -17.94
N LYS A 65 -9.14 -31.17 -16.61
CA LYS A 65 -9.19 -32.33 -15.71
C LYS A 65 -7.89 -33.14 -15.68
N LEU A 66 -6.75 -32.48 -15.90
CA LEU A 66 -5.42 -33.10 -15.96
C LEU A 66 -4.64 -33.04 -14.64
N CYS A 67 -5.15 -32.31 -13.64
CA CYS A 67 -4.53 -32.26 -12.32
C CYS A 67 -5.56 -32.06 -11.21
N LYS A 68 -5.14 -32.40 -10.00
CA LYS A 68 -5.77 -31.99 -8.76
C LYS A 68 -4.96 -30.86 -8.14
N ILE A 69 -5.61 -29.75 -7.78
CA ILE A 69 -4.95 -28.65 -7.09
C ILE A 69 -4.89 -28.97 -5.60
N ILE A 70 -3.73 -28.76 -4.97
CA ILE A 70 -3.56 -28.97 -3.54
C ILE A 70 -3.81 -27.64 -2.84
N SER A 71 -4.76 -27.62 -1.90
CA SER A 71 -5.06 -26.41 -1.12
C SER A 71 -3.79 -25.93 -0.41
N PRO A 72 -3.44 -24.63 -0.51
CA PRO A 72 -2.35 -24.04 0.26
C PRO A 72 -2.57 -24.25 1.77
N SER A 73 -1.48 -24.38 2.53
CA SER A 73 -1.55 -24.64 3.97
C SER A 73 -2.31 -23.56 4.74
N TRP A 74 -2.20 -22.30 4.35
CA TRP A 74 -2.92 -21.18 4.96
C TRP A 74 -4.43 -21.17 4.63
N LEU A 75 -4.84 -21.82 3.53
CA LEU A 75 -6.22 -21.89 3.07
C LEU A 75 -6.90 -23.16 3.63
N THR A 76 -6.95 -23.24 4.96
CA THR A 76 -7.71 -24.26 5.68
C THR A 76 -8.61 -23.59 6.71
N VAL A 77 -9.70 -24.27 7.08
CA VAL A 77 -10.65 -23.76 8.07
C VAL A 77 -9.95 -23.49 9.40
N GLU A 78 -9.08 -24.40 9.86
CA GLU A 78 -8.37 -24.21 11.13
C GLU A 78 -7.44 -22.98 11.08
N ASN A 79 -6.63 -22.84 10.02
CA ASN A 79 -5.68 -21.75 9.92
C ASN A 79 -6.35 -20.40 9.68
N LEU A 80 -7.42 -20.34 8.90
CA LEU A 80 -8.20 -19.12 8.72
C LEU A 80 -8.89 -18.69 10.01
N THR A 81 -9.34 -19.63 10.84
CA THR A 81 -9.93 -19.33 12.15
C THR A 81 -8.89 -18.73 13.10
N ILE A 82 -7.70 -19.31 13.15
CA ILE A 82 -6.56 -18.78 13.94
C ILE A 82 -6.18 -17.37 13.44
N LEU A 83 -6.09 -17.19 12.12
CA LEU A 83 -5.79 -15.88 11.52
C LEU A 83 -6.86 -14.84 11.88
N LEU A 84 -8.14 -15.19 11.79
CA LEU A 84 -9.24 -14.28 12.11
C LEU A 84 -9.26 -13.87 13.59
N ASP A 85 -8.95 -14.81 14.49
CA ASP A 85 -8.81 -14.53 15.92
C ASP A 85 -7.64 -13.58 16.20
N SER A 86 -6.47 -13.84 15.59
CA SER A 86 -5.31 -12.95 15.70
C SER A 86 -5.60 -11.55 15.14
N GLU A 87 -6.28 -11.46 14.01
CA GLU A 87 -6.64 -10.19 13.37
C GLU A 87 -7.61 -9.37 14.23
N THR A 88 -8.44 -10.03 15.03
CA THR A 88 -9.40 -9.39 15.93
C THR A 88 -8.75 -8.92 17.23
N LYS A 89 -7.80 -9.69 17.77
CA LYS A 89 -7.14 -9.39 19.04
C LYS A 89 -6.02 -8.37 18.90
N GLU A 90 -5.28 -8.41 17.80
CA GLU A 90 -4.11 -7.58 17.61
C GLU A 90 -4.43 -6.27 16.86
N THR A 91 -3.78 -5.18 17.26
CA THR A 91 -3.85 -3.91 16.53
C THR A 91 -3.13 -3.98 15.17
N ARG A 92 -2.12 -4.84 15.05
CA ARG A 92 -1.34 -5.04 13.82
C ARG A 92 -2.08 -5.98 12.86
N PHE A 93 -1.72 -5.93 11.58
CA PHE A 93 -2.22 -6.88 10.59
C PHE A 93 -1.55 -8.24 10.77
N SER A 94 -2.36 -9.30 10.79
CA SER A 94 -1.86 -10.67 10.77
C SER A 94 -1.11 -10.95 9.46
N ALA A 95 -0.11 -11.84 9.52
CA ALA A 95 0.68 -12.22 8.36
C ALA A 95 -0.15 -13.12 7.44
N VAL A 96 -0.38 -12.63 6.21
CA VAL A 96 -1.08 -13.37 5.15
C VAL A 96 -0.29 -13.26 3.86
N PRO A 97 -0.42 -14.24 2.93
CA PRO A 97 0.16 -14.12 1.60
C PRO A 97 -0.29 -12.83 0.91
N PHE A 98 0.62 -12.20 0.16
CA PHE A 98 0.37 -10.88 -0.42
C PHE A 98 -0.86 -10.84 -1.33
N TYR A 99 -1.11 -11.91 -2.08
CA TYR A 99 -2.27 -12.08 -2.96
C TYR A 99 -3.34 -13.04 -2.41
N TYR A 100 -3.46 -13.20 -1.08
CA TYR A 100 -4.37 -14.20 -0.49
C TYR A 100 -5.82 -14.06 -0.98
N ALA A 101 -6.29 -12.82 -1.20
CA ALA A 101 -7.66 -12.52 -1.60
C ALA A 101 -7.96 -12.98 -3.04
N GLU A 102 -7.01 -12.79 -3.95
CA GLU A 102 -7.09 -13.17 -5.35
C GLU A 102 -6.90 -14.68 -5.51
N ILE A 103 -5.88 -15.25 -4.85
CA ILE A 103 -5.61 -16.69 -4.88
C ILE A 103 -6.83 -17.46 -4.37
N SER A 104 -7.35 -17.09 -3.20
CA SER A 104 -8.52 -17.75 -2.63
C SER A 104 -9.75 -17.66 -3.54
N ARG A 105 -9.98 -16.50 -4.17
CA ARG A 105 -11.08 -16.31 -5.13
C ARG A 105 -10.93 -17.24 -6.34
N MET A 106 -9.74 -17.31 -6.94
CA MET A 106 -9.48 -18.16 -8.11
C MET A 106 -9.69 -19.64 -7.79
N LEU A 107 -9.16 -20.10 -6.65
CA LEU A 107 -9.30 -21.50 -6.22
C LEU A 107 -10.75 -21.86 -5.90
N LEU A 108 -11.47 -21.02 -5.18
CA LEU A 108 -12.89 -21.24 -4.84
C LEU A 108 -13.83 -21.15 -6.06
N GLN A 109 -13.37 -20.57 -7.18
CA GLN A 109 -14.14 -20.48 -8.41
C GLN A 109 -13.89 -21.67 -9.35
N SER A 110 -12.64 -22.13 -9.46
CA SER A 110 -12.23 -23.10 -10.48
C SER A 110 -11.88 -24.48 -9.94
N ALA A 111 -11.61 -24.59 -8.63
CA ALA A 111 -11.12 -25.81 -8.00
C ALA A 111 -11.84 -26.08 -6.66
N GLU A 112 -13.11 -25.70 -6.57
CA GLU A 112 -13.92 -25.90 -5.36
C GLU A 112 -13.98 -27.36 -4.92
N ASP A 113 -13.99 -28.28 -5.88
CA ASP A 113 -14.03 -29.73 -5.67
C ASP A 113 -12.75 -30.29 -5.02
N ASP A 114 -11.63 -29.57 -5.09
CA ASP A 114 -10.38 -29.96 -4.45
C ASP A 114 -10.24 -29.43 -3.01
N LEU A 115 -11.12 -28.50 -2.60
CA LEU A 115 -11.07 -27.83 -1.31
C LEU A 115 -11.97 -28.51 -0.27
N LYS A 116 -11.52 -28.51 0.98
CA LYS A 116 -12.33 -28.98 2.12
C LYS A 116 -13.24 -27.86 2.60
N SER A 117 -14.53 -28.14 2.73
CA SER A 117 -15.55 -27.20 3.26
C SER A 117 -15.55 -25.81 2.59
N PRO A 118 -15.74 -25.72 1.26
CA PRO A 118 -15.61 -24.46 0.52
C PRO A 118 -16.61 -23.37 0.97
N GLY A 119 -17.80 -23.75 1.44
CA GLY A 119 -18.77 -22.81 2.01
C GLY A 119 -18.23 -22.10 3.26
N GLU A 120 -17.60 -22.86 4.16
CA GLU A 120 -16.99 -22.31 5.38
C GLU A 120 -15.77 -21.46 5.06
N LEU A 121 -14.92 -21.89 4.12
CA LEU A 121 -13.79 -21.10 3.64
C LEU A 121 -14.25 -19.73 3.10
N ARG A 122 -15.32 -19.67 2.30
CA ARG A 122 -15.89 -18.40 1.80
C ARG A 122 -16.30 -17.49 2.95
N MET A 123 -17.00 -18.03 3.95
CA MET A 123 -17.44 -17.27 5.12
C MET A 123 -16.26 -16.71 5.92
N LEU A 124 -15.23 -17.52 6.19
CA LEU A 124 -14.05 -17.10 6.95
C LEU A 124 -13.22 -16.05 6.20
N LEU A 125 -13.01 -16.24 4.90
CA LEU A 125 -12.29 -15.28 4.06
C LEU A 125 -13.03 -13.95 3.97
N GLN A 126 -14.37 -13.99 3.87
CA GLN A 126 -15.18 -12.78 3.84
C GLN A 126 -15.06 -12.02 5.17
N GLN A 127 -15.18 -12.71 6.31
CA GLN A 127 -14.97 -12.11 7.63
C GLN A 127 -13.57 -11.52 7.78
N LEU A 128 -12.53 -12.22 7.33
CA LEU A 128 -11.15 -11.73 7.38
C LEU A 128 -10.98 -10.45 6.56
N LYS A 129 -11.53 -10.41 5.33
CA LYS A 129 -11.50 -9.22 4.46
C LYS A 129 -12.19 -8.03 5.13
N GLU A 130 -13.40 -8.22 5.66
CA GLU A 130 -14.15 -7.17 6.34
C GLU A 130 -13.43 -6.63 7.57
N LYS A 131 -12.86 -7.52 8.39
CA LYS A 131 -12.08 -7.11 9.58
C LYS A 131 -10.88 -6.27 9.20
N ARG A 132 -10.14 -6.68 8.17
CA ARG A 132 -8.94 -5.99 7.70
C ARG A 132 -9.27 -4.66 7.04
N GLU A 133 -10.34 -4.59 6.24
CA GLU A 133 -10.84 -3.34 5.66
C GLU A 133 -11.30 -2.36 6.74
N ASN A 134 -11.99 -2.83 7.77
CA ASN A 134 -12.38 -1.98 8.89
C ASN A 134 -11.15 -1.45 9.66
N LYS A 135 -10.14 -2.29 9.87
CA LYS A 135 -8.86 -1.88 10.50
C LYS A 135 -8.15 -0.80 9.67
N ILE A 136 -8.12 -0.96 8.35
CA ILE A 136 -7.63 0.05 7.41
C ILE A 136 -8.39 1.36 7.54
N ARG A 137 -9.73 1.31 7.54
CA ARG A 137 -10.58 2.50 7.64
C ARG A 137 -10.34 3.27 8.95
N ILE A 138 -10.20 2.55 10.07
CA ILE A 138 -9.88 3.16 11.37
C ILE A 138 -8.47 3.76 11.34
N GLY A 139 -7.49 3.05 10.76
CA GLY A 139 -6.13 3.56 10.59
C GLY A 139 -6.06 4.82 9.73
N LEU A 140 -6.86 4.87 8.66
CA LEU A 140 -6.98 6.03 7.77
C LEU A 140 -7.62 7.25 8.45
N ALA A 141 -8.57 7.04 9.36
CA ALA A 141 -9.19 8.13 10.11
C ALA A 141 -8.24 8.79 11.13
N ASN A 142 -7.23 8.03 11.60
CA ASN A 142 -6.27 8.46 12.61
C ASN A 142 -4.87 8.70 12.01
N LEU A 143 -4.79 9.13 10.75
CA LEU A 143 -3.50 9.36 10.09
C LEU A 143 -2.76 10.54 10.73
N GLU A 144 -1.68 10.25 11.44
CA GLU A 144 -0.73 11.29 11.83
C GLU A 144 0.22 11.61 10.66
N PRO A 145 0.75 12.85 10.57
CA PRO A 145 1.66 13.28 9.48
C PRO A 145 3.01 12.55 9.39
N ILE A 146 3.25 11.56 10.25
CA ILE A 146 4.51 10.82 10.38
C ILE A 146 4.47 9.59 9.46
N PRO A 147 5.57 9.22 8.78
CA PRO A 147 5.60 8.00 7.98
C PRO A 147 5.44 6.76 8.86
N HIS A 148 4.29 6.09 8.74
CA HIS A 148 4.01 4.83 9.43
C HIS A 148 4.41 3.65 8.56
N LYS A 149 5.27 2.77 9.08
CA LYS A 149 5.55 1.47 8.43
C LYS A 149 4.36 0.54 8.69
N ILE A 150 3.58 0.27 7.64
CA ILE A 150 2.48 -0.69 7.72
C ILE A 150 2.94 -2.03 7.14
N ASN A 151 3.00 -3.06 7.98
CA ASN A 151 3.41 -4.40 7.59
C ASN A 151 2.20 -5.30 7.29
N ASN A 152 2.43 -6.39 6.56
CA ASN A 152 1.46 -7.44 6.30
C ASN A 152 0.17 -6.97 5.62
N ILE A 153 0.24 -5.94 4.76
CA ILE A 153 -0.90 -5.54 3.91
C ILE A 153 -0.93 -6.39 2.64
N SER A 154 -2.12 -6.79 2.20
CA SER A 154 -2.30 -7.49 0.92
C SER A 154 -2.40 -6.54 -0.29
N ALA A 155 -2.20 -7.08 -1.50
CA ALA A 155 -2.33 -6.34 -2.74
C ALA A 155 -3.73 -5.72 -2.90
N ARG A 156 -4.77 -6.46 -2.53
CA ARG A 156 -6.17 -6.00 -2.53
C ARG A 156 -6.37 -4.76 -1.66
N GLU A 157 -5.82 -4.80 -0.45
CA GLU A 157 -5.92 -3.72 0.53
C GLU A 157 -5.17 -2.48 0.04
N ILE A 158 -3.95 -2.64 -0.50
CA ILE A 158 -3.18 -1.55 -1.12
C ILE A 158 -3.98 -0.89 -2.24
N HIS A 159 -4.59 -1.68 -3.12
CA HIS A 159 -5.38 -1.14 -4.23
C HIS A 159 -6.58 -0.31 -3.73
N ILE A 160 -7.27 -0.75 -2.68
CA ILE A 160 -8.39 -0.01 -2.09
C ILE A 160 -7.92 1.29 -1.42
N MET A 161 -6.79 1.25 -0.72
CA MET A 161 -6.28 2.39 0.03
C MET A 161 -5.62 3.46 -0.84
N ARG A 162 -4.94 3.06 -1.92
CA ARG A 162 -4.05 3.93 -2.72
C ARG A 162 -4.71 5.23 -3.19
N PRO A 163 -5.94 5.23 -3.77
CA PRO A 163 -6.55 6.47 -4.24
C PRO A 163 -6.75 7.49 -3.13
N THR A 164 -7.20 7.04 -1.96
CA THR A 164 -7.43 7.90 -0.79
C THR A 164 -6.11 8.50 -0.29
N PHE A 165 -5.06 7.69 -0.17
CA PHE A 165 -3.76 8.18 0.28
C PHE A 165 -3.16 9.20 -0.68
N VAL A 166 -3.16 8.92 -1.99
CA VAL A 166 -2.62 9.85 -3.00
C VAL A 166 -3.36 11.18 -2.93
N MET A 167 -4.69 11.16 -2.88
CA MET A 167 -5.50 12.37 -2.79
C MET A 167 -5.23 13.18 -1.51
N VAL A 168 -5.17 12.52 -0.35
CA VAL A 168 -4.93 13.18 0.95
C VAL A 168 -3.52 13.76 1.01
N PHE A 169 -2.51 12.99 0.62
CA PHE A 169 -1.13 13.47 0.64
C PHE A 169 -0.87 14.59 -0.35
N ASP A 170 -1.45 14.53 -1.55
CA ASP A 170 -1.38 15.64 -2.51
C ASP A 170 -2.01 16.91 -1.92
N SER A 171 -3.13 16.78 -1.22
CA SER A 171 -3.80 17.90 -0.54
C SER A 171 -2.95 18.47 0.60
N LEU A 172 -2.39 17.61 1.45
CA LEU A 172 -1.50 18.02 2.54
C LEU A 172 -0.23 18.70 2.02
N ARG A 173 0.38 18.16 0.97
CA ARG A 173 1.54 18.75 0.30
C ARG A 173 1.22 20.14 -0.24
N ARG A 174 0.09 20.31 -0.92
CA ARG A 174 -0.36 21.63 -1.41
C ARG A 174 -0.54 22.62 -0.26
N ILE A 175 -1.14 22.20 0.85
CA ILE A 175 -1.31 23.05 2.04
C ILE A 175 0.06 23.47 2.60
N GLN A 176 0.99 22.54 2.76
CA GLN A 176 2.35 22.84 3.21
C GLN A 176 3.04 23.85 2.28
N GLU A 177 2.97 23.66 0.96
CA GLU A 177 3.53 24.58 -0.02
C GLU A 177 2.91 25.99 0.08
N THR A 178 1.60 26.10 0.32
CA THR A 178 0.94 27.41 0.51
C THR A 178 1.34 28.10 1.82
N THR A 179 1.47 27.35 2.91
CA THR A 179 1.90 27.88 4.21
C THR A 179 3.34 28.39 4.15
N LEU A 180 4.24 27.66 3.48
CA LEU A 180 5.64 28.07 3.26
C LEU A 180 5.76 29.33 2.39
N LYS A 181 4.90 29.48 1.37
CA LYS A 181 4.85 30.70 0.55
C LYS A 181 4.33 31.92 1.33
N LYS A 182 3.36 31.71 2.24
CA LYS A 182 2.80 32.79 3.07
C LYS A 182 3.81 33.33 4.09
N SER A 183 4.59 32.46 4.73
CA SER A 183 5.69 32.89 5.63
C SER A 183 6.81 33.62 4.88
N SER A 184 7.09 33.24 3.63
CA SER A 184 8.10 33.91 2.80
C SER A 184 7.61 35.26 2.22
N GLY A 185 6.30 35.40 1.97
CA GLY A 185 5.69 36.62 1.41
C GLY A 185 5.34 37.72 2.44
N GLN A 186 5.10 37.36 3.71
CA GLN A 186 4.77 38.36 4.74
C GLN A 186 5.99 39.19 5.17
N ASN A 187 7.19 38.59 5.25
CA ASN A 187 8.41 39.29 5.66
C ASN A 187 8.85 40.40 4.69
N LEU A 188 8.58 40.24 3.39
CA LEU A 188 8.94 41.26 2.40
C LEU A 188 7.90 42.40 2.34
N SER A 189 6.62 42.11 2.58
CA SER A 189 5.56 43.13 2.50
C SER A 189 5.48 44.02 3.74
N GLU A 190 5.78 43.50 4.95
CA GLU A 190 5.76 44.28 6.18
C GLU A 190 7.01 45.16 6.33
N THR A 191 8.18 44.66 5.92
CA THR A 191 9.42 45.44 5.87
C THR A 191 9.32 46.54 4.82
N THR A 192 8.82 46.22 3.61
CA THR A 192 8.64 47.23 2.55
C THR A 192 7.56 48.25 2.92
N ARG A 193 6.45 47.85 3.57
CA ARG A 193 5.45 48.80 4.09
C ARG A 193 6.03 49.70 5.18
N ARG A 194 6.79 49.16 6.14
CA ARG A 194 7.46 49.96 7.17
C ARG A 194 8.48 50.94 6.58
N THR A 195 9.32 50.51 5.62
CA THR A 195 10.29 51.42 4.98
C THR A 195 9.59 52.51 4.16
N VAL A 196 8.49 52.20 3.47
CA VAL A 196 7.70 53.19 2.73
C VAL A 196 6.95 54.15 3.66
N ASP A 197 6.43 53.65 4.80
CA ASP A 197 5.78 54.48 5.82
C ASP A 197 6.79 55.42 6.50
N ILE A 198 8.00 54.93 6.84
CA ILE A 198 9.10 55.73 7.41
C ILE A 198 9.62 56.79 6.42
N MET A 199 9.69 56.47 5.13
CA MET A 199 10.08 57.44 4.08
C MET A 199 8.99 58.49 3.81
N SER A 200 7.74 58.24 4.22
CA SER A 200 6.61 59.16 4.04
C SER A 200 6.33 60.05 5.25
N SER A 201 6.86 59.70 6.43
CA SER A 201 6.86 60.56 7.61
C SER A 201 8.01 61.56 7.55
N GLN A 202 7.72 62.81 7.18
CA GLN A 202 8.64 63.93 7.40
C GLN A 202 8.71 64.28 8.90
N ASN A 203 9.37 63.44 9.70
CA ASN A 203 9.82 63.83 11.04
C ASN A 203 11.29 63.44 11.18
N ILE A 204 12.12 64.49 11.26
CA ILE A 204 13.59 64.43 11.33
C ILE A 204 14.08 64.04 12.74
N ASP A 205 13.18 63.97 13.73
CA ASP A 205 13.53 63.81 15.13
C ASP A 205 13.83 62.35 15.54
N ASP A 206 13.36 61.34 14.79
CA ASP A 206 13.56 59.91 15.12
C ASP A 206 14.92 59.35 14.66
N LEU A 207 15.77 60.16 14.04
CA LEU A 207 17.08 59.71 13.51
C LEU A 207 18.20 59.74 14.56
N MET A 208 17.99 60.35 15.74
CA MET A 208 19.04 60.48 16.77
C MET A 208 18.99 59.45 17.90
N ASP A 209 17.94 58.61 17.99
CA ASP A 209 17.85 57.58 19.04
C ASP A 209 18.51 56.24 18.68
N ILE A 210 19.05 56.09 17.46
CA ILE A 210 19.68 54.83 17.01
C ILE A 210 21.21 54.83 17.23
N GLU A 211 21.87 55.98 17.38
CA GLU A 211 23.34 56.03 17.57
C GLU A 211 23.80 55.56 18.96
N GLY A 212 22.88 55.34 19.91
CA GLY A 212 23.20 54.85 21.26
C GLY A 212 23.26 53.33 21.42
N GLU A 213 22.67 52.55 20.51
CA GLU A 213 22.49 51.09 20.71
C GLU A 213 23.41 50.21 19.83
N ILE A 214 24.18 50.82 18.92
CA ILE A 214 25.08 50.08 18.02
C ILE A 214 26.48 49.86 18.64
N ALA A 215 26.79 50.49 19.78
CA ALA A 215 28.13 50.41 20.39
C ALA A 215 28.40 49.17 21.27
N ASP A 216 27.40 48.36 21.61
CA ASP A 216 27.56 47.27 22.61
C ASP A 216 27.70 45.85 22.03
N TYR A 217 27.67 45.67 20.71
CA TYR A 217 27.78 44.33 20.08
C TYR A 217 29.11 44.09 19.35
N GLY A 218 30.16 44.83 19.71
CA GLY A 218 31.47 44.80 19.08
C GLY A 218 32.54 43.94 19.78
N GLU A 219 32.23 43.15 20.81
CA GLU A 219 33.26 42.38 21.53
C GLU A 219 32.77 40.99 22.00
N PHE A 220 33.66 40.00 21.86
CA PHE A 220 33.59 38.58 22.30
C PHE A 220 33.07 37.50 21.32
N MET A 221 33.90 37.29 20.30
CA MET A 221 34.53 36.02 19.90
C MET A 221 34.39 34.76 20.78
N THR A 222 34.40 33.63 20.06
CA THR A 222 34.84 32.24 20.34
C THR A 222 33.86 31.20 20.90
N TYR A 223 33.73 30.13 20.10
CA TYR A 223 33.15 28.83 20.43
C TYR A 223 34.13 27.99 21.26
N ASP A 224 33.61 27.34 22.30
CA ASP A 224 34.04 26.00 22.74
C ASP A 224 32.93 25.00 22.34
#